data_AF-A0A7K5H5B0-F1
#
_entry.id   AF-A0A7K5H5B0-F1
#
_cell.length_a   1.000
_cell.length_b   1.000
_cell.length_c   1.000
_cell.angle_alpha   90.00
_cell.angle_beta   90.00
_cell.angle_gamma   90.00
#
_symmetry.space_group_name_H-M   'P 1'
#
loop_
_entity.id
_entity.type
_entity.pdbx_description
1 polymer ?
#
loop_
_entity_poly.entity_id
_entity_poly.type
_entity_poly.pdbx_seq_one_letter_code
_entity_poly.pdbx_strand_id
1 'polypeptide(L)'
;MSSPAVEAGDPAGKRPDSLDLLERCGVCRERLRAEREPRLLPCLHSVCRECLRAVPGPATAAASDGPAVDCPICKHQCHLKDVVENYFLRDSGAETAATSQGSSQCCTSCEDNAPATSYCVECSEPLCDTCVEAHQRVKYTKDHTVRATGSGKAKERERTVYCSVHKHEPLVLFCDTCDTLTCRDCQLNAHKDHQYQFLEDAVRNQRKTLATLVKRLGDKHASLQRSTKEVRSFIRQVTDVQKRVQVDVKMAILQIMKELNKRGKVLVSDAQRVTEGQQEKLERQHWAMTKLQRHQEHILRFASWALESDNSTALLLSKKLV
;
A
#
# COMPACT_ATOMS: atom_id res chain seq x y z
N MET A 1 1.78 27.97 28.31
CA MET A 1 0.86 27.12 27.52
C MET A 1 1.72 26.25 26.63
N SER A 2 1.89 25.01 27.08
CA SER A 2 2.92 24.08 26.63
C SER A 2 2.49 23.36 25.35
N SER A 3 3.36 23.39 24.34
CA SER A 3 3.28 22.52 23.16
C SER A 3 3.97 21.20 23.48
N PRO A 4 3.42 20.02 23.12
CA PRO A 4 4.19 18.79 23.11
C PRO A 4 4.83 18.60 21.73
N ALA A 5 6.15 18.40 21.74
CA ALA A 5 6.91 17.86 20.63
C ALA A 5 6.44 16.42 20.37
N VAL A 6 6.16 16.10 19.11
CA VAL A 6 5.81 14.74 18.68
C VAL A 6 7.11 14.02 18.38
N GLU A 7 7.47 13.08 19.25
CA GLU A 7 8.65 12.25 19.11
C GLU A 7 8.57 11.37 17.86
N ALA A 8 9.65 11.39 17.10
CA ALA A 8 9.95 10.44 16.04
C ALA A 8 10.70 9.24 16.65
N GLY A 9 10.30 8.03 16.26
CA GLY A 9 11.13 6.83 16.46
C GLY A 9 10.36 5.61 16.95
N ASP A 10 9.48 5.05 16.11
CA ASP A 10 9.01 3.67 16.31
C ASP A 10 10.14 2.73 15.86
N PRO A 11 10.64 1.82 16.71
CA PRO A 11 11.78 0.98 16.40
C PRO A 11 11.43 0.04 15.25
N ALA A 12 12.44 -0.23 14.42
CA ALA A 12 12.38 -1.16 13.30
C ALA A 12 11.90 -2.55 13.75
N GLY A 13 10.59 -2.74 13.77
CA GLY A 13 9.96 -4.05 13.74
C GLY A 13 10.36 -4.67 12.42
N LYS A 14 11.32 -5.61 12.47
CA LYS A 14 11.55 -6.55 11.37
C LYS A 14 10.17 -7.06 10.98
N ARG A 15 9.69 -6.65 9.79
CA ARG A 15 8.49 -7.26 9.21
C ARG A 15 8.78 -8.76 9.23
N PRO A 16 7.89 -9.60 9.78
CA PRO A 16 8.08 -11.04 9.71
C PRO A 16 8.39 -11.38 8.25
N ASP A 17 9.44 -12.17 8.02
CA ASP A 17 9.84 -12.55 6.67
C ASP A 17 8.58 -13.04 5.95
N SER A 18 8.36 -12.60 4.71
CA SER A 18 7.10 -12.86 4.00
C SER A 18 6.71 -14.34 3.98
N LEU A 19 7.69 -15.24 4.12
CA LEU A 19 7.55 -16.69 4.22
C LEU A 19 6.94 -17.16 5.57
N ASP A 20 7.24 -16.49 6.69
CA ASP A 20 6.67 -16.81 8.02
C ASP A 20 5.16 -16.64 8.06
N LEU A 21 4.62 -15.75 7.22
CA LEU A 21 3.17 -15.55 7.08
C LEU A 21 2.52 -16.66 6.25
N LEU A 22 3.25 -17.34 5.36
CA LEU A 22 2.74 -18.46 4.57
C LEU A 22 2.69 -19.78 5.37
N GLU A 23 3.52 -19.92 6.42
CA GLU A 23 3.50 -21.09 7.31
C GLU A 23 2.45 -21.02 8.43
N ARG A 24 1.63 -19.96 8.46
CA ARG A 24 0.63 -19.73 9.50
C ARG A 24 -0.77 -19.74 8.92
N CYS A 25 -1.73 -20.19 9.73
CA CYS A 25 -3.13 -20.15 9.37
C CYS A 25 -3.56 -18.69 9.23
N GLY A 26 -4.12 -18.30 8.09
CA GLY A 26 -4.54 -16.92 7.91
C GLY A 26 -5.74 -16.47 8.77
N VAL A 27 -6.33 -17.39 9.55
CA VAL A 27 -7.39 -17.10 10.53
C VAL A 27 -6.85 -17.07 11.96
N CYS A 28 -6.46 -18.22 12.51
CA CYS A 28 -5.98 -18.31 13.91
C CYS A 28 -4.51 -17.89 14.09
N ARG A 29 -3.76 -17.64 13.00
CA ARG A 29 -2.34 -17.21 12.98
C ARG A 29 -1.34 -18.18 13.63
N GLU A 30 -1.81 -19.32 14.06
CA GLU A 30 -1.01 -20.43 14.54
C GLU A 30 -0.31 -21.15 13.37
N ARG A 31 0.82 -21.79 13.65
CA ARG A 31 1.63 -22.48 12.64
C ARG A 31 0.86 -23.67 12.06
N LEU A 32 0.87 -23.79 10.74
CA LEU A 32 0.24 -24.87 9.99
C LEU A 32 1.19 -26.07 9.95
N ARG A 33 0.97 -27.01 10.87
CA ARG A 33 1.66 -28.31 10.90
C ARG A 33 0.73 -29.41 10.41
N ALA A 34 1.29 -30.60 10.13
CA ALA A 34 0.54 -31.73 9.59
C ALA A 34 -0.67 -32.13 10.46
N GLU A 35 -0.58 -32.00 11.79
CA GLU A 35 -1.65 -32.37 12.73
C GLU A 35 -2.89 -31.47 12.59
N ARG A 36 -2.72 -30.28 12.02
CA ARG A 36 -3.79 -29.30 11.82
C ARG A 36 -4.45 -29.38 10.45
N GLU A 37 -4.02 -30.37 9.65
CA GLU A 37 -4.53 -30.67 8.31
C GLU A 37 -4.65 -29.39 7.46
N PRO A 38 -3.52 -28.74 7.14
CA PRO A 38 -3.53 -27.46 6.44
C PRO A 38 -4.17 -27.60 5.06
N ARG A 39 -5.08 -26.69 4.74
CA ARG A 39 -5.81 -26.62 3.48
C ARG A 39 -5.38 -25.41 2.67
N LEU A 40 -5.24 -25.58 1.36
CA LEU A 40 -4.94 -24.53 0.40
C LEU A 40 -6.18 -24.29 -0.47
N LEU A 41 -6.71 -23.08 -0.42
CA LEU A 41 -7.87 -22.67 -1.21
C LEU A 41 -7.45 -22.21 -2.62
N PRO A 42 -8.35 -22.20 -3.62
CA PRO A 42 -8.06 -21.69 -4.97
C PRO A 42 -7.55 -20.25 -5.03
N CYS A 43 -7.91 -19.42 -4.04
CA CYS A 43 -7.36 -18.07 -3.88
C CYS A 43 -5.94 -18.02 -3.30
N LEU A 44 -5.26 -19.18 -3.18
CA LEU A 44 -3.91 -19.38 -2.65
C LEU A 44 -3.72 -19.04 -1.17
N HIS A 45 -4.82 -18.96 -0.41
CA HIS A 45 -4.77 -18.77 1.03
C HIS A 45 -4.71 -20.11 1.76
N SER A 46 -3.87 -20.17 2.81
CA SER A 46 -3.72 -21.35 3.66
C SER A 46 -4.43 -21.20 4.99
N VAL A 47 -5.21 -22.20 5.39
CA VAL A 47 -5.96 -22.25 6.66
C VAL A 47 -5.94 -23.66 7.24
N CYS A 48 -6.10 -23.81 8.56
CA CYS A 48 -6.29 -25.13 9.16
C CYS A 48 -7.72 -25.63 8.94
N ARG A 49 -7.92 -26.95 9.02
CA ARG A 49 -9.22 -27.59 8.82
C ARG A 49 -10.30 -27.06 9.77
N GLU A 50 -9.95 -26.78 11.02
CA GLU A 50 -10.86 -26.22 12.03
C GLU A 50 -11.35 -24.83 11.64
N CYS A 51 -10.43 -23.94 11.26
CA CYS A 51 -10.79 -22.59 10.82
C CYS A 51 -11.61 -22.59 9.52
N LEU A 52 -11.41 -23.57 8.64
CA LEU A 52 -12.23 -23.71 7.43
C LEU A 52 -13.65 -24.19 7.76
N ARG A 53 -13.80 -25.14 8.70
CA ARG A 53 -15.11 -25.64 9.15
C ARG A 53 -15.94 -24.60 9.92
N ALA A 54 -15.26 -23.71 10.63
CA ALA A 54 -15.90 -22.64 11.39
C ALA A 54 -16.51 -21.55 10.49
N VAL A 55 -16.22 -21.56 9.18
CA VAL A 55 -16.84 -20.63 8.23
C VAL A 55 -18.27 -21.07 7.96
N PRO A 56 -19.28 -20.23 8.25
CA PRO A 56 -20.65 -20.52 7.83
C PRO A 56 -20.68 -20.64 6.31
N GLY A 57 -21.07 -21.80 5.79
CA GLY A 57 -21.30 -21.96 4.36
C GLY A 57 -22.47 -21.04 3.92
N PRO A 58 -22.46 -20.54 2.67
CA PRO A 58 -23.62 -19.85 2.13
C PRO A 58 -24.86 -20.77 2.22
N ALA A 59 -25.98 -20.23 2.68
CA ALA A 59 -27.22 -20.97 2.97
C ALA A 59 -27.94 -21.55 1.73
N THR A 60 -27.26 -21.60 0.58
CA THR A 60 -27.81 -22.03 -0.69
C THR A 60 -27.49 -23.51 -0.94
N ALA A 61 -28.56 -24.26 -1.18
CA ALA A 61 -28.60 -25.70 -1.40
C ALA A 61 -27.63 -26.20 -2.48
N ALA A 62 -27.25 -27.47 -2.32
CA ALA A 62 -26.39 -28.27 -3.19
C ALA A 62 -26.59 -27.97 -4.68
N ALA A 63 -25.63 -27.27 -5.27
CA ALA A 63 -25.37 -27.34 -6.70
C ALA A 63 -24.70 -28.70 -7.01
N SER A 64 -24.77 -29.13 -8.28
CA SER A 64 -24.13 -30.36 -8.79
C SER A 64 -22.63 -30.46 -8.50
N ASP A 65 -21.99 -29.34 -8.14
CA ASP A 65 -20.54 -29.19 -7.94
C ASP A 65 -20.06 -29.25 -6.47
N GLY A 66 -20.95 -29.59 -5.53
CA GLY A 66 -20.62 -29.72 -4.11
C GLY A 66 -20.89 -28.44 -3.29
N PRO A 67 -20.62 -28.46 -1.96
CA PRO A 67 -20.88 -27.31 -1.11
C PRO A 67 -19.91 -26.15 -1.42
N ALA A 68 -20.46 -24.97 -1.62
CA ALA A 68 -19.68 -23.74 -1.73
C ALA A 68 -19.12 -23.33 -0.36
N VAL A 69 -17.93 -22.73 -0.37
CA VAL A 69 -17.23 -22.22 0.82
C VAL A 69 -16.52 -20.92 0.48
N ASP A 70 -16.61 -19.95 1.40
CA ASP A 70 -15.92 -18.67 1.24
C ASP A 70 -14.56 -18.71 1.94
N CYS A 71 -13.54 -18.19 1.27
CA CYS A 71 -12.25 -17.98 1.91
C CYS A 71 -12.42 -17.05 3.13
N PRO A 72 -12.03 -17.45 4.35
CA PRO A 72 -12.22 -16.61 5.53
C PRO A 72 -11.39 -15.32 5.52
N ILE A 73 -10.37 -15.25 4.67
CA ILE A 73 -9.42 -14.13 4.58
C ILE A 73 -9.85 -13.12 3.52
N CYS A 74 -10.08 -13.56 2.28
CA CYS A 74 -10.38 -12.68 1.15
C CYS A 74 -11.84 -12.72 0.67
N LYS A 75 -12.68 -13.56 1.29
CA LYS A 75 -14.10 -13.77 0.92
C LYS A 75 -14.32 -14.23 -0.51
N HIS A 76 -13.28 -14.77 -1.16
CA HIS A 76 -13.42 -15.42 -2.45
C HIS A 76 -14.21 -16.72 -2.29
N GLN A 77 -15.33 -16.82 -3.00
CA GLN A 77 -16.16 -18.01 -3.04
C GLN A 77 -15.49 -19.08 -3.89
N CYS A 78 -15.45 -20.31 -3.37
CA CYS A 78 -14.92 -21.48 -4.07
C CYS A 78 -15.71 -22.75 -3.71
N HIS A 79 -15.49 -23.86 -4.41
CA HIS A 79 -16.10 -25.13 -4.06
C HIS A 79 -15.19 -25.97 -3.16
N LEU A 80 -15.77 -26.70 -2.22
CA LEU A 80 -14.98 -27.52 -1.29
C LEU A 80 -14.16 -28.61 -2.00
N LYS A 81 -14.62 -29.10 -3.17
CA LYS A 81 -13.89 -30.07 -4.00
C LYS A 81 -12.57 -29.52 -4.58
N ASP A 82 -12.48 -28.20 -4.74
CA ASP A 82 -11.29 -27.53 -5.29
C ASP A 82 -10.31 -27.12 -4.17
N VAL A 83 -10.65 -27.39 -2.90
CA VAL A 83 -9.80 -27.15 -1.74
C VAL A 83 -8.91 -28.37 -1.51
N VAL A 84 -7.61 -28.19 -1.68
CA VAL A 84 -6.63 -29.27 -1.56
C VAL A 84 -5.89 -29.23 -0.22
N GLU A 85 -5.27 -30.34 0.15
CA GLU A 85 -4.29 -30.35 1.23
C GLU A 85 -3.07 -29.52 0.84
N ASN A 86 -2.54 -28.75 1.78
CA ASN A 86 -1.33 -27.98 1.53
C ASN A 86 -0.09 -28.87 1.66
N TYR A 87 0.26 -29.54 0.56
CA TYR A 87 1.42 -30.44 0.50
C TYR A 87 2.77 -29.74 0.74
N PHE A 88 2.85 -28.40 0.63
CA PHE A 88 4.07 -27.66 0.94
C PHE A 88 4.41 -27.62 2.44
N LEU A 89 3.43 -27.91 3.31
CA LEU A 89 3.57 -27.78 4.77
C LEU A 89 3.64 -29.12 5.51
N ARG A 90 3.77 -30.25 4.79
CA ARG A 90 3.74 -31.59 5.38
C ARG A 90 4.90 -31.90 6.35
N ASP A 91 6.03 -31.18 6.31
CA ASP A 91 7.04 -31.28 7.39
C ASP A 91 7.85 -30.01 7.70
N SER A 92 7.26 -28.81 7.66
CA SER A 92 7.95 -27.66 8.28
C SER A 92 8.15 -27.84 9.82
N GLY A 93 7.67 -28.95 10.40
CA GLY A 93 7.73 -29.24 11.84
C GLY A 93 8.74 -30.29 12.31
N ALA A 94 9.36 -31.10 11.44
CA ALA A 94 10.27 -32.17 11.88
C ALA A 94 11.71 -31.70 12.10
N GLU A 95 12.15 -30.63 11.42
CA GLU A 95 13.55 -30.19 11.48
C GLU A 95 13.84 -29.15 12.58
N THR A 96 12.82 -28.59 13.23
CA THR A 96 13.01 -27.64 14.36
C THR A 96 12.88 -28.27 15.74
N ALA A 97 12.71 -29.60 15.84
CA ALA A 97 12.64 -30.34 17.11
C ALA A 97 13.78 -31.35 17.30
N ALA A 98 14.76 -31.41 16.38
CA ALA A 98 15.94 -32.27 16.48
C ALA A 98 17.21 -31.51 16.89
N THR A 99 17.09 -30.28 17.40
CA THR A 99 18.22 -29.55 18.00
C THR A 99 18.37 -29.89 19.48
N SER A 100 18.52 -31.17 19.82
CA SER A 100 19.03 -31.62 21.13
C SER A 100 19.23 -33.14 21.27
N GLN A 101 19.65 -33.87 20.23
CA GLN A 101 20.30 -35.19 20.40
C GLN A 101 20.94 -35.64 19.08
N GLY A 102 22.26 -35.44 18.97
CA GLY A 102 23.03 -36.09 17.92
C GLY A 102 23.12 -37.58 18.22
N SER A 103 22.27 -38.40 17.58
CA SER A 103 22.53 -39.84 17.48
C SER A 103 23.66 -40.04 16.47
N SER A 104 24.91 -39.90 16.93
CA SER A 104 26.07 -40.33 16.17
C SER A 104 25.90 -41.84 15.93
N GLN A 105 25.58 -42.24 14.71
CA GLN A 105 25.53 -43.66 14.35
C GLN A 105 26.96 -44.22 14.46
N CYS A 106 27.11 -45.39 15.06
CA CYS A 106 28.39 -46.09 15.17
C CYS A 106 28.52 -47.12 14.05
N CYS A 107 29.76 -47.38 13.64
CA CYS A 107 30.09 -48.42 12.68
C CYS A 107 29.70 -49.79 13.24
N THR A 108 28.91 -50.56 12.49
CA THR A 108 28.44 -51.88 12.90
C THR A 108 29.40 -53.01 12.52
N SER A 109 30.43 -52.69 11.73
CA SER A 109 31.33 -53.67 11.12
C SER A 109 32.74 -53.61 11.71
N CYS A 110 32.94 -52.87 12.80
CA CYS A 110 34.17 -52.86 13.61
C CYS A 110 33.87 -53.13 15.09
N GLU A 111 34.84 -53.66 15.82
CA GLU A 111 34.74 -53.89 17.28
C GLU A 111 34.91 -52.59 18.10
N ASP A 112 35.45 -51.53 17.49
CA ASP A 112 35.76 -50.27 18.15
C ASP A 112 34.56 -49.32 18.34
N ASN A 113 33.38 -49.71 17.84
CA ASN A 113 32.15 -48.90 17.83
C ASN A 113 32.37 -47.44 17.39
N ALA A 114 33.32 -47.26 16.46
CA ALA A 114 33.77 -45.97 15.98
C ALA A 114 32.62 -45.19 15.32
N PRO A 115 32.62 -43.85 15.35
CA PRO A 115 31.58 -43.07 14.68
C PRO A 115 31.55 -43.39 13.18
N ALA A 116 30.36 -43.67 12.66
CA ALA A 116 30.17 -43.98 11.25
C ALA A 116 30.27 -42.70 10.41
N THR A 117 31.28 -42.66 9.56
CA THR A 117 31.55 -41.56 8.63
C THR A 117 30.90 -41.77 7.27
N SER A 118 30.47 -43.00 6.98
CA SER A 118 29.79 -43.36 5.73
C SER A 118 28.71 -44.42 5.91
N TYR A 119 27.91 -44.63 4.86
CA TYR A 119 26.84 -45.63 4.79
C TYR A 119 26.89 -46.37 3.45
N CYS A 120 26.90 -47.70 3.49
CA CYS A 120 26.83 -48.54 2.30
C CYS A 120 25.37 -48.80 1.93
N VAL A 121 24.95 -48.44 0.71
CA VAL A 121 23.54 -48.56 0.27
C VAL A 121 23.13 -50.03 0.10
N GLU A 122 24.00 -50.85 -0.47
CA GLU A 122 23.72 -52.24 -0.82
C GLU A 122 23.76 -53.17 0.40
N CYS A 123 24.61 -52.84 1.40
CA CYS A 123 24.68 -53.59 2.66
C CYS A 123 23.74 -53.02 3.73
N SER A 124 23.24 -51.81 3.54
CA SER A 124 22.43 -51.08 4.52
C SER A 124 23.12 -50.87 5.89
N GLU A 125 24.44 -50.80 5.91
CA GLU A 125 25.27 -50.72 7.12
C GLU A 125 26.05 -49.39 7.22
N PRO A 126 26.08 -48.74 8.40
CA PRO A 126 26.95 -47.60 8.68
C PRO A 126 28.39 -48.08 8.92
N LEU A 127 29.35 -47.43 8.26
CA LEU A 127 30.77 -47.78 8.27
C LEU A 127 31.62 -46.57 8.70
N CYS A 128 32.66 -46.80 9.51
CA CYS A 128 33.73 -45.83 9.72
C CYS A 128 34.73 -45.87 8.56
N ASP A 129 35.62 -44.87 8.45
CA ASP A 129 36.56 -44.74 7.33
C ASP A 129 37.40 -45.99 7.09
N THR A 130 37.88 -46.64 8.17
CA THR A 130 38.67 -47.87 8.08
C THR A 130 37.85 -49.04 7.53
N CYS A 131 36.58 -49.15 7.91
CA CYS A 131 35.66 -50.16 7.39
C CYS A 131 35.30 -49.88 5.94
N VAL A 132 35.15 -48.63 5.51
CA VAL A 132 34.93 -48.28 4.10
C VAL A 132 36.12 -48.72 3.24
N GLU A 133 37.34 -48.43 3.67
CA GLU A 133 38.54 -48.85 2.94
C GLU A 133 38.62 -50.38 2.81
N ALA A 134 38.30 -51.11 3.88
CA ALA A 134 38.23 -52.56 3.83
C ALA A 134 37.12 -53.05 2.88
N HIS A 135 35.94 -52.43 2.97
CA HIS A 135 34.76 -52.74 2.15
C HIS A 135 35.03 -52.56 0.66
N GLN A 136 35.81 -51.54 0.31
CA GLN A 136 36.21 -51.26 -1.07
C GLN A 136 37.33 -52.16 -1.59
N ARG A 137 38.09 -52.82 -0.72
CA ARG A 137 39.15 -53.78 -1.11
C ARG A 137 38.63 -55.20 -1.33
N VAL A 138 37.53 -55.58 -0.67
CA VAL A 138 36.98 -56.93 -0.75
C VAL A 138 36.26 -57.14 -2.08
N LYS A 139 36.58 -58.24 -2.78
CA LYS A 139 36.13 -58.53 -4.15
C LYS A 139 34.61 -58.45 -4.36
N TYR A 140 33.82 -58.74 -3.33
CA TYR A 140 32.35 -58.78 -3.39
C TYR A 140 31.68 -57.43 -3.08
N THR A 141 32.34 -56.56 -2.32
CA THR A 141 31.76 -55.30 -1.82
C THR A 141 32.44 -54.07 -2.41
N LYS A 142 33.49 -54.26 -3.21
CA LYS A 142 34.27 -53.19 -3.85
C LYS A 142 33.46 -52.26 -4.76
N ASP A 143 32.40 -52.78 -5.37
CA ASP A 143 31.54 -52.05 -6.31
C ASP A 143 30.27 -51.50 -5.62
N HIS A 144 30.16 -51.62 -4.29
CA HIS A 144 29.05 -51.05 -3.53
C HIS A 144 29.18 -49.53 -3.40
N THR A 145 28.03 -48.86 -3.43
CA THR A 145 27.91 -47.41 -3.32
C THR A 145 27.98 -46.99 -1.86
N VAL A 146 29.14 -46.50 -1.44
CA VAL A 146 29.35 -45.94 -0.10
C VAL A 146 29.18 -44.42 -0.11
N ARG A 147 28.31 -43.89 0.76
CA ARG A 147 27.99 -42.45 0.86
C ARG A 147 28.47 -41.90 2.20
N ALA A 148 29.19 -40.78 2.20
CA ALA A 148 29.59 -40.11 3.44
C ALA A 148 28.36 -39.62 4.24
N THR A 149 28.30 -39.95 5.53
CA THR A 149 27.27 -39.50 6.49
C THR A 149 27.61 -38.16 7.16
N GLY A 150 28.80 -37.61 6.90
CA GLY A 150 29.22 -36.28 7.33
C GLY A 150 28.91 -35.19 6.30
N SER A 151 28.14 -34.18 6.72
CA SER A 151 28.04 -32.83 6.11
C SER A 151 27.76 -32.72 4.61
N GLY A 152 27.12 -33.71 4.00
CA GLY A 152 26.34 -33.51 2.79
C GLY A 152 24.98 -32.95 3.18
N LYS A 153 24.56 -31.81 2.62
CA LYS A 153 23.17 -31.33 2.67
C LYS A 153 22.27 -32.55 2.55
N ALA A 154 21.43 -32.79 3.56
CA ALA A 154 20.40 -33.81 3.49
C ALA A 154 19.73 -33.59 2.15
N LYS A 155 20.01 -34.48 1.19
CA LYS A 155 19.34 -34.47 -0.09
C LYS A 155 17.94 -34.85 0.31
N GLU A 156 17.14 -33.79 0.49
CA GLU A 156 15.71 -33.75 0.71
C GLU A 156 15.16 -35.10 0.28
N ARG A 157 14.87 -35.99 1.25
CA ARG A 157 14.22 -37.26 0.94
C ARG A 157 12.95 -36.84 0.23
N GLU A 158 12.95 -36.96 -1.08
CA GLU A 158 11.85 -36.55 -1.94
C GLU A 158 10.64 -37.32 -1.41
N ARG A 159 9.73 -36.59 -0.76
CA ARG A 159 8.71 -37.21 0.07
C ARG A 159 7.68 -37.84 -0.83
N THR A 160 7.84 -39.13 -1.05
CA THR A 160 6.98 -39.93 -1.90
C THR A 160 5.52 -39.81 -1.44
N VAL A 161 4.68 -39.28 -2.32
CA VAL A 161 3.23 -39.25 -2.14
C VAL A 161 2.66 -40.52 -2.77
N TYR A 162 1.80 -41.21 -2.03
CA TYR A 162 1.19 -42.47 -2.47
C TYR A 162 -0.17 -42.23 -3.12
N CYS A 163 -0.54 -43.11 -4.05
CA CYS A 163 -1.82 -43.06 -4.73
C CYS A 163 -2.99 -43.31 -3.76
N SER A 164 -4.08 -42.55 -3.93
CA SER A 164 -5.30 -42.70 -3.12
C SER A 164 -6.07 -43.99 -3.42
N VAL A 165 -5.94 -44.54 -4.64
CA VAL A 165 -6.56 -45.79 -5.08
C VAL A 165 -5.64 -46.98 -4.78
N HIS A 166 -4.38 -46.89 -5.20
CA HIS A 166 -3.36 -47.93 -5.02
C HIS A 166 -2.42 -47.54 -3.86
N LYS A 167 -2.84 -47.81 -2.63
CA LYS A 167 -2.26 -47.23 -1.39
C LYS A 167 -0.75 -47.43 -1.18
N HIS A 168 -0.14 -48.44 -1.82
CA HIS A 168 1.30 -48.74 -1.72
C HIS A 168 2.10 -48.29 -2.94
N GLU A 169 1.44 -47.80 -3.98
CA GLU A 169 2.09 -47.36 -5.21
C GLU A 169 2.38 -45.85 -5.17
N PRO A 170 3.63 -45.44 -5.44
CA PRO A 170 4.00 -44.04 -5.45
C PRO A 170 3.49 -43.32 -6.70
N LEU A 171 3.13 -42.04 -6.56
CA LEU A 171 2.80 -41.16 -7.68
C LEU A 171 4.09 -40.70 -8.36
N VAL A 172 4.43 -41.31 -9.49
CA VAL A 172 5.71 -41.10 -10.21
C VAL A 172 5.53 -40.77 -11.70
N LEU A 173 4.28 -40.72 -12.17
CA LEU A 173 3.92 -40.35 -13.53
C LEU A 173 2.98 -39.14 -13.50
N PHE A 174 2.96 -38.39 -14.59
CA PHE A 174 2.01 -37.31 -14.84
C PHE A 174 1.24 -37.62 -16.12
N CYS A 175 -0.08 -37.71 -16.03
CA CYS A 175 -0.95 -37.98 -17.17
C CYS A 175 -1.32 -36.66 -17.85
N ASP A 176 -0.68 -36.32 -18.97
CA ASP A 176 -0.91 -35.09 -19.74
C ASP A 176 -2.37 -34.93 -20.19
N THR A 177 -3.03 -36.04 -20.53
CA THR A 177 -4.44 -36.01 -20.97
C THR A 177 -5.41 -35.60 -19.85
N CYS A 178 -5.08 -35.90 -18.60
CA CYS A 178 -5.95 -35.65 -17.45
C CYS A 178 -5.46 -34.52 -16.54
N ASP A 179 -4.25 -34.01 -16.78
CA ASP A 179 -3.60 -32.98 -15.95
C ASP A 179 -3.47 -33.40 -14.47
N THR A 180 -3.14 -34.67 -14.22
CA THR A 180 -3.04 -35.24 -12.86
C THR A 180 -1.84 -36.15 -12.66
N LEU A 181 -1.35 -36.24 -11.42
CA LEU A 181 -0.34 -37.22 -11.02
C LEU A 181 -0.95 -38.61 -10.90
N THR A 182 -0.26 -39.62 -11.43
CA THR A 182 -0.69 -41.02 -11.44
C THR A 182 0.43 -41.94 -10.93
N CYS A 183 0.04 -43.09 -10.37
CA CYS A 183 0.95 -44.22 -10.20
C CYS A 183 0.96 -45.09 -11.46
N ARG A 184 1.86 -46.09 -11.49
CA ARG A 184 1.98 -47.02 -12.63
C ARG A 184 0.67 -47.77 -12.90
N ASP A 185 0.03 -48.27 -11.86
CA ASP A 185 -1.25 -49.02 -11.99
C ASP A 185 -2.39 -48.15 -12.51
N CYS A 186 -2.47 -46.88 -12.11
CA CYS A 186 -3.45 -45.94 -12.65
C CYS A 186 -3.24 -45.73 -14.16
N GLN A 187 -1.98 -45.63 -14.59
CA GLN A 187 -1.65 -45.40 -16.00
C GLN A 187 -1.97 -46.60 -16.89
N LEU A 188 -1.82 -47.82 -16.37
CA LEU A 188 -2.15 -49.04 -17.10
C LEU A 188 -3.67 -49.34 -17.13
N ASN A 189 -4.42 -48.80 -16.18
CA ASN A 189 -5.85 -49.06 -16.02
C ASN A 189 -6.69 -47.84 -16.43
N ALA A 190 -7.01 -46.96 -15.47
CA ALA A 190 -7.96 -45.86 -15.66
C ALA A 190 -7.51 -44.82 -16.70
N HIS A 191 -6.20 -44.68 -16.90
CA HIS A 191 -5.60 -43.77 -17.89
C HIS A 191 -4.94 -44.52 -19.05
N LYS A 192 -5.47 -45.71 -19.37
CA LYS A 192 -4.99 -46.50 -20.51
C LYS A 192 -5.09 -45.64 -21.79
N ASP A 193 -4.04 -45.67 -22.60
CA ASP A 193 -3.89 -44.93 -23.85
C ASP A 193 -3.82 -43.39 -23.71
N HIS A 194 -3.79 -42.85 -22.50
CA HIS A 194 -3.52 -41.44 -22.27
C HIS A 194 -2.03 -41.13 -22.38
N GLN A 195 -1.72 -39.91 -22.84
CA GLN A 195 -0.34 -39.42 -22.89
C GLN A 195 0.17 -39.17 -21.47
N TYR A 196 1.42 -39.54 -21.22
CA TYR A 196 2.05 -39.36 -19.92
C TYR A 196 3.51 -38.94 -20.04
N GLN A 197 4.00 -38.34 -18.96
CA GLN A 197 5.39 -37.98 -18.75
C GLN A 197 5.89 -38.58 -17.43
N PHE A 198 7.20 -38.82 -17.35
CA PHE A 198 7.85 -39.11 -16.07
C PHE A 198 7.86 -37.86 -15.19
N LEU A 199 7.77 -38.04 -13.87
CA LEU A 199 7.66 -36.95 -12.90
C LEU A 199 8.75 -35.89 -13.07
N GLU A 200 10.01 -36.29 -13.27
CA GLU A 200 11.14 -35.37 -13.39
C GLU A 200 10.98 -34.40 -14.59
N ASP A 201 10.59 -34.93 -15.74
CA ASP A 201 10.40 -34.13 -16.96
C ASP A 201 9.17 -33.22 -16.84
N ALA A 202 8.06 -33.75 -16.31
CA ALA A 202 6.84 -32.98 -16.07
C ALA A 202 7.11 -31.82 -15.10
N VAL A 203 7.82 -32.08 -13.99
CA VAL A 203 8.21 -31.06 -13.00
C VAL A 203 9.13 -30.02 -13.63
N ARG A 204 10.14 -30.42 -14.42
CA ARG A 204 11.04 -29.48 -15.10
C ARG A 204 10.27 -28.56 -16.06
N ASN A 205 9.37 -29.13 -16.85
CA ASN A 205 8.53 -28.39 -17.79
C ASN A 205 7.59 -27.43 -17.05
N GLN A 206 6.90 -27.91 -16.00
CA GLN A 206 5.97 -27.09 -15.24
C GLN A 206 6.69 -25.96 -14.48
N ARG A 207 7.88 -26.21 -13.92
CA ARG A 207 8.71 -25.17 -13.30
C ARG A 207 9.09 -24.08 -14.30
N LYS A 208 9.46 -24.45 -15.53
CA LYS A 208 9.79 -23.48 -16.60
C LYS A 208 8.57 -22.63 -16.98
N THR A 209 7.41 -23.25 -17.13
CA THR A 209 6.14 -22.56 -17.44
C THR A 209 5.76 -21.59 -16.32
N LEU A 210 5.75 -22.06 -15.06
CA LEU A 210 5.43 -21.24 -13.90
C LEU A 210 6.43 -20.09 -13.72
N ALA A 211 7.73 -20.33 -13.89
CA ALA A 211 8.74 -19.27 -13.82
C ALA A 211 8.49 -18.16 -14.86
N THR A 212 8.09 -18.56 -16.07
CA THR A 212 7.73 -17.61 -17.14
C THR A 212 6.48 -16.81 -16.79
N LEU A 213 5.44 -17.46 -16.25
CA LEU A 213 4.20 -16.81 -15.83
C LEU A 213 4.44 -15.84 -14.66
N VAL A 214 5.21 -16.26 -13.65
CA VAL A 214 5.58 -15.43 -12.49
C VAL A 214 6.39 -14.21 -12.93
N LYS A 215 7.35 -14.38 -13.85
CA LYS A 215 8.11 -13.26 -14.41
C LYS A 215 7.19 -12.24 -15.09
N ARG A 216 6.30 -12.72 -15.98
CA ARG A 216 5.32 -11.85 -16.68
C ARG A 216 4.37 -11.15 -15.70
N LEU A 217 3.95 -11.83 -14.63
CA LEU A 217 3.12 -11.25 -13.58
C LEU A 217 3.90 -10.17 -12.79
N GLY A 218 5.17 -10.41 -12.50
CA GLY A 218 6.07 -9.44 -11.86
C GLY A 218 6.24 -8.17 -12.70
N ASP A 219 6.46 -8.32 -14.01
CA ASP A 219 6.57 -7.17 -14.93
C ASP A 219 5.27 -6.35 -14.98
N LYS A 220 4.12 -7.04 -15.06
CA LYS A 220 2.79 -6.40 -14.98
C LYS A 220 2.58 -5.70 -13.64
N HIS A 221 2.96 -6.33 -12.54
CA HIS A 221 2.85 -5.73 -11.20
C HIS A 221 3.70 -4.46 -11.08
N ALA A 222 4.94 -4.47 -11.60
CA ALA A 222 5.80 -3.29 -11.63
C ALA A 222 5.20 -2.17 -12.48
N SER A 223 4.57 -2.49 -13.62
CA SER A 223 3.83 -1.51 -14.41
C SER A 223 2.66 -0.91 -13.64
N LEU A 224 1.86 -1.75 -12.97
CA LEU A 224 0.72 -1.30 -12.17
C LEU A 224 1.16 -0.40 -11.00
N GLN A 225 2.29 -0.73 -10.35
CA GLN A 225 2.86 0.12 -9.30
C GLN A 225 3.30 1.48 -9.83
N ARG A 226 3.88 1.55 -11.04
CA ARG A 226 4.22 2.82 -11.69
C ARG A 226 2.97 3.64 -11.98
N SER A 227 1.97 3.07 -12.63
CA SER A 227 0.70 3.75 -12.91
C SER A 227 0.00 4.21 -11.63
N THR A 228 0.04 3.43 -10.56
CA THR A 228 -0.51 3.83 -9.24
C THR A 228 0.19 5.08 -8.69
N LYS A 229 1.52 5.17 -8.83
CA LYS A 229 2.29 6.36 -8.41
C LYS A 229 1.96 7.57 -9.29
N GLU A 230 1.82 7.36 -10.59
CA GLU A 230 1.45 8.42 -11.55
C GLU A 230 0.06 9.00 -11.23
N VAL A 231 -0.95 8.15 -11.06
CA VAL A 231 -2.31 8.57 -10.67
C VAL A 231 -2.27 9.35 -9.35
N ARG A 232 -1.49 8.89 -8.36
CA ARG A 232 -1.32 9.62 -7.09
C ARG A 232 -0.67 10.99 -7.29
N SER A 233 0.28 11.12 -8.21
CA SER A 233 0.91 12.39 -8.57
C SER A 233 -0.10 13.33 -9.23
N PHE A 234 -0.89 12.82 -10.17
CA PHE A 234 -1.93 13.61 -10.83
C PHE A 234 -3.00 14.13 -9.86
N ILE A 235 -3.43 13.31 -8.90
CA ILE A 235 -4.37 13.76 -7.85
C ILE A 235 -3.83 14.99 -7.10
N ARG A 236 -2.53 14.97 -6.74
CA ARG A 236 -1.87 16.12 -6.09
C ARG A 236 -1.80 17.32 -7.02
N GLN A 237 -1.43 17.11 -8.28
CA GLN A 237 -1.34 18.19 -9.27
C GLN A 237 -2.69 18.88 -9.50
N VAL A 238 -3.78 18.12 -9.59
CA VAL A 238 -5.15 18.66 -9.70
C VAL A 238 -5.48 19.54 -8.51
N THR A 239 -5.12 19.10 -7.30
CA THR A 239 -5.33 19.89 -6.07
C THR A 239 -4.52 21.18 -6.08
N ASP A 240 -3.28 21.15 -6.54
CA ASP A 240 -2.43 22.35 -6.63
C ASP A 240 -2.90 23.32 -7.72
N VAL A 241 -3.37 22.81 -8.86
CA VAL A 241 -4.00 23.64 -9.91
C VAL A 241 -5.26 24.29 -9.38
N GLN A 242 -6.12 23.56 -8.67
CA GLN A 242 -7.31 24.13 -8.03
C GLN A 242 -6.96 25.29 -7.08
N LYS A 243 -5.94 25.12 -6.23
CA LYS A 243 -5.47 26.19 -5.33
C LYS A 243 -4.94 27.40 -6.09
N ARG A 244 -4.14 27.18 -7.14
CA ARG A 244 -3.60 28.26 -7.99
C ARG A 244 -4.73 29.05 -8.65
N VAL A 245 -5.67 28.37 -9.30
CA VAL A 245 -6.84 29.01 -9.92
C VAL A 245 -7.66 29.79 -8.90
N GLN A 246 -7.84 29.27 -7.68
CA GLN A 246 -8.53 29.99 -6.62
C GLN A 246 -7.82 31.28 -6.22
N VAL A 247 -6.48 31.27 -6.14
CA VAL A 247 -5.67 32.46 -5.88
C VAL A 247 -5.75 33.45 -7.04
N ASP A 248 -5.64 32.98 -8.28
CA ASP A 248 -5.68 33.82 -9.48
C ASP A 248 -7.02 34.55 -9.60
N VAL A 249 -8.14 33.86 -9.32
CA VAL A 249 -9.48 34.47 -9.27
C VAL A 249 -9.54 35.56 -8.21
N LYS A 250 -9.03 35.30 -7.00
CA LYS A 250 -8.99 36.31 -5.92
C LYS A 250 -8.13 37.52 -6.30
N MET A 251 -6.98 37.30 -6.92
CA MET A 251 -6.09 38.38 -7.37
C MET A 251 -6.72 39.23 -8.45
N ALA A 252 -7.42 38.60 -9.41
CA ALA A 252 -8.16 39.33 -10.45
C ALA A 252 -9.26 40.23 -9.84
N ILE A 253 -10.00 39.73 -8.85
CA ILE A 253 -11.00 40.51 -8.11
C ILE A 253 -10.35 41.72 -7.43
N LEU A 254 -9.24 41.51 -6.70
CA LEU A 254 -8.53 42.60 -6.03
C LEU A 254 -8.00 43.65 -7.00
N GLN A 255 -7.55 43.25 -8.18
CA GLN A 255 -7.07 44.17 -9.21
C GLN A 255 -8.20 45.03 -9.78
N ILE A 256 -9.38 44.43 -10.03
CA ILE A 256 -10.58 45.18 -10.45
C ILE A 256 -11.00 46.17 -9.36
N MET A 257 -11.07 45.73 -8.10
CA MET A 257 -11.41 46.60 -6.97
C MET A 257 -10.44 47.77 -6.82
N LYS A 258 -9.13 47.52 -7.03
CA LYS A 258 -8.10 48.56 -6.96
C LYS A 258 -8.34 49.65 -8.00
N GLU A 259 -8.60 49.30 -9.25
CA GLU A 259 -8.82 50.28 -10.32
C GLU A 259 -10.16 51.02 -10.13
N LEU A 260 -11.20 50.32 -9.67
CA LEU A 260 -12.49 50.93 -9.33
C LEU A 260 -12.31 51.98 -8.21
N ASN A 261 -11.62 51.63 -7.13
CA ASN A 261 -11.35 52.54 -6.02
C ASN A 261 -10.50 53.75 -6.45
N LYS A 262 -9.51 53.52 -7.32
CA LYS A 262 -8.70 54.61 -7.89
C LYS A 262 -9.56 55.59 -8.67
N ARG A 263 -10.45 55.10 -9.53
CA ARG A 263 -11.37 55.95 -10.30
C ARG A 263 -12.39 56.66 -9.40
N GLY A 264 -12.88 55.98 -8.36
CA GLY A 264 -13.73 56.58 -7.34
C GLY A 264 -13.05 57.77 -6.64
N LYS A 265 -11.78 57.64 -6.24
CA LYS A 265 -11.01 58.73 -5.62
C LYS A 265 -10.86 59.95 -6.53
N VAL A 266 -10.63 59.73 -7.83
CA VAL A 266 -10.55 60.82 -8.82
C VAL A 266 -11.86 61.60 -8.87
N LEU A 267 -12.99 60.91 -8.98
CA LEU A 267 -14.31 61.55 -9.05
C LEU A 267 -14.67 62.31 -7.76
N VAL A 268 -14.31 61.75 -6.59
CA VAL A 268 -14.49 62.44 -5.30
C VAL A 268 -13.66 63.72 -5.25
N SER A 269 -12.40 63.67 -5.69
CA SER A 269 -11.52 64.84 -5.75
C SER A 269 -12.05 65.92 -6.71
N ASP A 270 -12.65 65.52 -7.85
CA ASP A 270 -13.26 66.46 -8.78
C ASP A 270 -14.49 67.15 -8.18
N ALA A 271 -15.35 66.39 -7.49
CA ALA A 271 -16.48 66.97 -6.78
C ALA A 271 -16.03 67.97 -5.71
N GLN A 272 -15.01 67.60 -4.93
CA GLN A 272 -14.44 68.45 -3.89
C GLN A 272 -13.90 69.76 -4.46
N ARG A 273 -13.14 69.70 -5.56
CA ARG A 273 -12.61 70.88 -6.25
C ARG A 273 -13.72 71.82 -6.75
N VAL A 274 -14.81 71.28 -7.28
CA VAL A 274 -15.96 72.08 -7.70
C VAL A 274 -16.63 72.74 -6.51
N THR A 275 -16.83 72.01 -5.40
CA THR A 275 -17.46 72.55 -4.20
C THR A 275 -16.60 73.63 -3.53
N GLU A 276 -15.29 73.43 -3.44
CA GLU A 276 -14.34 74.42 -2.91
C GLU A 276 -14.37 75.71 -3.75
N GLY A 277 -14.35 75.58 -5.09
CA GLY A 277 -14.44 76.74 -5.98
C GLY A 277 -15.77 77.51 -5.86
N GLN A 278 -16.89 76.81 -5.63
CA GLN A 278 -18.18 77.46 -5.35
C GLN A 278 -18.17 78.15 -3.99
N GLN A 279 -17.62 77.50 -2.96
CA GLN A 279 -17.51 78.06 -1.62
C GLN A 279 -16.66 79.34 -1.61
N GLU A 280 -15.49 79.34 -2.26
CA GLU A 280 -14.65 80.54 -2.39
C GLU A 280 -15.37 81.70 -3.09
N LYS A 281 -16.25 81.39 -4.06
CA LYS A 281 -17.05 82.42 -4.74
C LYS A 281 -18.10 83.02 -3.82
N LEU A 282 -18.78 82.18 -3.04
CA LEU A 282 -19.77 82.61 -2.04
C LEU A 282 -19.12 83.41 -0.92
N GLU A 283 -17.95 83.00 -0.44
CA GLU A 283 -17.17 83.71 0.58
C GLU A 283 -16.76 85.11 0.10
N ARG A 284 -16.31 85.24 -1.16
CA ARG A 284 -16.01 86.54 -1.78
C ARG A 284 -17.24 87.44 -1.87
N GLN A 285 -18.39 86.89 -2.27
CA GLN A 285 -19.65 87.63 -2.31
C GLN A 285 -20.08 88.08 -0.92
N HIS A 286 -20.05 87.17 0.06
CA HIS A 286 -20.35 87.48 1.45
C HIS A 286 -19.45 88.61 1.97
N TRP A 287 -18.14 88.52 1.77
CA TRP A 287 -17.19 89.56 2.18
C TRP A 287 -17.52 90.93 1.57
N ALA A 288 -17.84 90.97 0.27
CA ALA A 288 -18.21 92.21 -0.41
C ALA A 288 -19.51 92.80 0.16
N MET A 289 -20.51 91.97 0.43
CA MET A 289 -21.76 92.39 1.07
C MET A 289 -21.51 92.92 2.49
N THR A 290 -20.71 92.23 3.31
CA THR A 290 -20.38 92.69 4.67
C THR A 290 -19.65 94.04 4.65
N LYS A 291 -18.73 94.24 3.69
CA LYS A 291 -18.04 95.52 3.53
C LYS A 291 -19.00 96.64 3.17
N LEU A 292 -19.91 96.40 2.22
CA LEU A 292 -20.95 97.36 1.83
C LEU A 292 -21.89 97.67 2.99
N GLN A 293 -22.35 96.64 3.70
CA GLN A 293 -23.22 96.77 4.86
C GLN A 293 -22.59 97.67 5.94
N ARG A 294 -21.31 97.45 6.30
CA ARG A 294 -20.60 98.31 7.27
C ARG A 294 -20.54 99.77 6.83
N HIS A 295 -20.36 100.01 5.53
CA HIS A 295 -20.35 101.36 4.97
C HIS A 295 -21.73 102.01 5.06
N GLN A 296 -22.78 101.28 4.70
CA GLN A 296 -24.17 101.73 4.84
C GLN A 296 -24.53 102.00 6.30
N GLU A 297 -24.15 101.13 7.24
CA GLU A 297 -24.36 101.34 8.69
C GLU A 297 -23.64 102.59 9.21
N HIS A 298 -22.47 102.93 8.68
CA HIS A 298 -21.78 104.17 9.01
C HIS A 298 -22.54 105.39 8.47
N ILE A 299 -22.93 105.37 7.18
CA ILE A 299 -23.71 106.45 6.55
C ILE A 299 -25.03 106.65 7.31
N LEU A 300 -25.77 105.58 7.59
CA LEU A 300 -27.03 105.64 8.33
C LEU A 300 -26.84 106.24 9.73
N ARG A 301 -25.83 105.77 10.49
CA ARG A 301 -25.55 106.36 11.81
C ARG A 301 -25.22 107.85 11.73
N PHE A 302 -24.39 108.25 10.77
CA PHE A 302 -24.03 109.66 10.60
C PHE A 302 -25.23 110.50 10.18
N ALA A 303 -26.01 110.04 9.20
CA ALA A 303 -27.20 110.73 8.72
C ALA A 303 -28.26 110.87 9.80
N SER A 304 -28.54 109.80 10.56
CA SER A 304 -29.43 109.84 11.73
C SER A 304 -28.96 110.85 12.77
N TRP A 305 -27.68 110.80 13.15
CA TRP A 305 -27.11 111.78 14.09
C TRP A 305 -27.21 113.23 13.57
N ALA A 306 -26.90 113.44 12.29
CA ALA A 306 -26.93 114.77 11.68
C ALA A 306 -28.36 115.34 11.65
N LEU A 307 -29.37 114.50 11.37
CA LEU A 307 -30.79 114.87 11.40
C LEU A 307 -31.29 115.20 12.81
N GLU A 308 -30.76 114.54 13.84
CA GLU A 308 -31.10 114.80 15.25
C GLU A 308 -30.32 115.98 15.86
N SER A 309 -29.31 116.52 15.17
CA SER A 309 -28.45 117.59 15.70
C SER A 309 -29.06 118.98 15.54
N ASP A 310 -28.96 119.82 16.58
CA ASP A 310 -29.52 121.19 16.58
C ASP A 310 -28.71 122.20 15.72
N ASN A 311 -27.58 121.79 15.12
CA ASN A 311 -26.69 122.67 14.35
C ASN A 311 -27.09 122.74 12.86
N SER A 312 -28.16 123.50 12.59
CA SER A 312 -28.76 123.66 11.26
C SER A 312 -27.77 124.16 10.18
N THR A 313 -26.79 124.98 10.56
CA THR A 313 -25.81 125.56 9.64
C THR A 313 -24.81 124.50 9.14
N ALA A 314 -24.32 123.64 10.03
CA ALA A 314 -23.40 122.55 9.68
C ALA A 314 -24.06 121.51 8.75
N LEU A 315 -25.34 121.21 8.99
CA LEU A 315 -26.15 120.34 8.13
C LEU A 315 -26.28 120.92 6.71
N LEU A 316 -26.62 122.22 6.58
CA LEU A 316 -26.78 122.88 5.30
C LEU A 316 -25.47 122.99 4.49
N LEU A 317 -24.32 123.16 5.16
CA LEU A 317 -23.01 123.16 4.50
C LEU A 317 -22.60 121.77 4.00
N SER A 318 -23.02 120.72 4.71
CA SER A 318 -22.67 119.33 4.41
C SER A 318 -23.70 118.62 3.52
N LYS A 319 -24.84 119.24 3.22
CA LYS A 319 -26.00 118.65 2.51
C LYS A 319 -25.73 118.06 1.12
N LYS A 320 -24.60 118.39 0.49
CA LYS A 320 -24.19 117.82 -0.80
C LYS A 320 -23.38 116.52 -0.64
N LEU A 321 -22.89 116.24 0.57
CA LEU A 321 -22.05 115.10 0.92
C LEU A 321 -22.83 114.03 1.71
N VAL A 322 -23.97 114.40 2.30
CA VAL A 322 -24.97 113.53 2.93
C VAL A 322 -26.05 113.19 1.91
#